data_AF-A0A1C0VVK2-F1
#
_entry.id   AF-A0A1C0VVK2-F1
#
_cell.length_a   1.000
_cell.length_b   1.000
_cell.length_c   1.000
_cell.angle_alpha   90.00
_cell.angle_beta   90.00
_cell.angle_gamma   90.00
#
_symmetry.space_group_name_H-M   'P 1'
#
loop_
_entity.id
_entity.type
_entity.pdbx_description
1 polymer ?
#
loop_
_entity_poly.entity_id
_entity_poly.type
_entity_poly.pdbx_seq_one_letter_code
_entity_poly.pdbx_strand_id
1 'polypeptide(L)'
;MNFGEALPTFVITLREGVEAALVVGIVLACLKKSGQSYLSPWVFSGVGIGLIASAFIGVLFGWTIQILSSSNQPFAPVMELLLEAIFGVIAIVMLSWMLIWMTKQARFMKAEVEGAVSAVLTQTTHAGWGIFSLVLIAVLREGFETVLFIFAKFQQGIIPAIGALGGILSAAGIGALLFKWGVRINMRLFFKYMGVLLLLIVAGLVVSTLGLFDSAMATLSQTNRESAELCFYYERFTKIHSCILGPMVWNTSKLLPQEQFPGLLLSALFGYTDKLYFVQAIAYCIFLITVGGIYLQILDGRVFFSFKKTQAIK
;
A
#
# COMPACT_ATOMS: atom_id res chain seq x y z
N MET A 1 -0.75 22.28 -10.50
CA MET A 1 -0.75 21.43 -9.28
C MET A 1 -0.98 20.00 -9.74
N ASN A 2 0.01 19.13 -9.52
CA ASN A 2 0.05 17.77 -10.07
C ASN A 2 -0.84 16.83 -9.25
N PHE A 3 -2.16 16.95 -9.38
CA PHE A 3 -3.13 16.12 -8.64
C PHE A 3 -2.94 14.60 -8.84
N GLY A 4 -2.26 14.19 -9.92
CA GLY A 4 -1.96 12.78 -10.17
C GLY A 4 -1.01 12.15 -9.14
N GLU A 5 -0.12 12.92 -8.51
CA GLU A 5 0.81 12.42 -7.48
C GLU A 5 0.12 12.18 -6.14
N ALA A 6 -0.94 12.95 -5.84
CA ALA A 6 -1.70 12.81 -4.60
C ALA A 6 -2.64 11.60 -4.61
N LEU A 7 -2.99 11.08 -5.79
CA LEU A 7 -4.06 10.11 -5.98
C LEU A 7 -3.72 8.71 -5.45
N PRO A 8 -2.52 8.14 -5.68
CA PRO A 8 -2.14 6.86 -5.09
C PRO A 8 -2.13 6.91 -3.57
N THR A 9 -1.55 7.98 -3.02
CA THR A 9 -1.49 8.20 -1.58
C THR A 9 -2.89 8.36 -0.98
N PHE A 10 -3.77 9.12 -1.65
CA PHE A 10 -5.18 9.26 -1.26
C PHE A 10 -5.91 7.90 -1.24
N VAL A 11 -5.75 7.08 -2.28
CA VAL A 11 -6.42 5.77 -2.39
C VAL A 11 -5.95 4.82 -1.28
N ILE A 12 -4.65 4.82 -1.00
CA ILE A 12 -4.06 3.99 0.07
C ILE A 12 -4.58 4.47 1.43
N THR A 13 -4.46 5.76 1.76
CA THR A 13 -4.90 6.26 3.07
C THR A 13 -6.41 6.17 3.26
N LEU A 14 -7.20 6.31 2.19
CA LEU A 14 -8.65 6.07 2.21
C LEU A 14 -8.97 4.61 2.55
N ARG A 15 -8.26 3.65 1.96
CA ARG A 15 -8.45 2.21 2.22
C ARG A 15 -8.15 1.88 3.67
N GLU A 16 -6.93 2.15 4.14
CA GLU A 16 -6.52 1.80 5.52
C GLU A 16 -7.34 2.59 6.56
N GLY A 17 -7.66 3.85 6.27
CA GLY A 17 -8.51 4.66 7.14
C GLY A 17 -9.94 4.10 7.28
N VAL A 18 -10.51 3.56 6.19
CA VAL A 18 -11.84 2.91 6.24
C VAL A 18 -11.76 1.59 7.00
N GLU A 19 -10.68 0.83 6.87
CA GLU A 19 -10.44 -0.41 7.64
C GLU A 19 -10.38 -0.11 9.15
N ALA A 20 -9.58 0.87 9.55
CA ALA A 20 -9.49 1.33 10.93
C ALA A 20 -10.86 1.81 11.46
N ALA A 21 -11.58 2.61 10.67
CA ALA A 21 -12.92 3.09 11.04
C ALA A 21 -13.93 1.94 11.18
N LEU A 22 -13.81 0.89 10.37
CA LEU A 22 -14.68 -0.28 10.43
C LEU A 22 -14.41 -1.11 11.69
N VAL A 23 -13.15 -1.32 12.08
CA VAL A 23 -12.80 -2.01 13.33
C VAL A 23 -13.36 -1.25 14.53
N VAL A 24 -13.12 0.06 14.59
CA VAL A 24 -13.66 0.95 15.65
C VAL A 24 -15.19 0.89 15.67
N GLY A 25 -15.83 0.91 14.49
CA GLY A 25 -17.28 0.81 14.34
C GLY A 25 -17.86 -0.50 14.88
N ILE A 26 -17.21 -1.65 14.60
CA ILE A 26 -17.64 -2.96 15.14
C ILE A 26 -17.51 -2.97 16.67
N VAL A 27 -16.40 -2.47 17.22
CA VAL A 27 -16.18 -2.40 18.67
C VAL A 27 -17.27 -1.55 19.33
N LEU A 28 -17.54 -0.35 18.82
CA LEU A 28 -18.60 0.52 19.34
C LEU A 28 -19.99 -0.13 19.22
N ALA A 29 -20.28 -0.80 18.10
CA ALA A 29 -21.56 -1.50 17.92
C ALA A 29 -21.73 -2.66 18.92
N CYS A 30 -20.65 -3.40 19.20
CA CYS A 30 -20.66 -4.50 20.17
C CYS A 30 -20.85 -3.99 21.61
N LEU A 31 -20.22 -2.86 21.98
CA LEU A 31 -20.41 -2.22 23.28
C LEU A 31 -21.84 -1.71 23.47
N LYS A 32 -22.42 -1.11 22.42
CA LYS A 32 -23.81 -0.65 22.44
C LYS A 32 -24.79 -1.82 22.57
N LYS A 33 -24.55 -2.94 21.87
CA LYS A 33 -25.37 -4.16 21.94
C LYS A 33 -25.30 -4.81 23.32
N SER A 34 -24.15 -4.76 23.97
CA SER A 34 -23.91 -5.37 25.29
C SER A 34 -24.33 -4.47 26.47
N GLY A 35 -24.89 -3.29 26.22
CA GLY A 35 -25.31 -2.34 27.26
C GLY A 35 -24.16 -1.60 27.96
N GLN A 36 -22.90 -1.93 27.65
CA GLN A 36 -21.71 -1.36 28.29
C GLN A 36 -21.23 -0.07 27.61
N SER A 37 -22.16 0.84 27.32
CA SER A 37 -21.86 2.09 26.60
C SER A 37 -20.92 3.03 27.38
N TYR A 38 -20.74 2.81 28.68
CA TYR A 38 -19.80 3.56 29.52
C TYR A 38 -18.32 3.39 29.10
N LEU A 39 -18.01 2.34 28.32
CA LEU A 39 -16.67 2.05 27.81
C LEU A 39 -16.35 2.78 26.49
N SER A 40 -17.32 3.47 25.89
CA SER A 40 -17.13 4.22 24.64
C SER A 40 -15.99 5.26 24.69
N PRO A 41 -15.77 6.01 25.79
CA PRO A 41 -14.62 6.93 25.89
C PRO A 41 -13.27 6.23 25.74
N TRP A 42 -13.12 4.99 26.22
CA TRP A 42 -11.88 4.22 26.07
C TRP A 42 -11.57 3.89 24.61
N VAL A 43 -12.61 3.67 23.80
CA VAL A 43 -12.44 3.49 22.35
C VAL A 43 -11.90 4.77 21.72
N PHE A 44 -12.49 5.93 22.02
CA PHE A 44 -12.02 7.21 21.50
C PHE A 44 -10.60 7.56 21.96
N SER A 45 -10.25 7.25 23.22
CA SER A 45 -8.88 7.38 23.72
C SER A 45 -7.91 6.47 22.96
N GLY A 46 -8.30 5.22 22.67
CA GLY A 46 -7.50 4.29 21.88
C GLY A 46 -7.25 4.79 20.46
N VAL A 47 -8.29 5.31 19.80
CA VAL A 47 -8.17 5.93 18.46
C VAL A 47 -7.25 7.16 18.49
N GLY A 48 -7.46 8.07 19.46
CA GLY A 48 -6.68 9.30 19.57
C GLY A 48 -5.19 9.01 19.80
N ILE A 49 -4.88 8.13 20.75
CA ILE A 49 -3.49 7.74 21.06
C ILE A 49 -2.87 6.97 19.89
N GLY A 50 -3.62 6.06 19.25
CA GLY A 50 -3.15 5.31 18.09
C GLY A 50 -2.81 6.20 16.90
N LEU A 51 -3.62 7.22 16.64
CA LEU A 51 -3.38 8.21 15.58
C LEU A 51 -2.13 9.04 15.88
N ILE A 52 -1.98 9.53 17.11
CA ILE A 52 -0.80 10.29 17.55
C ILE A 52 0.46 9.42 17.45
N ALA A 53 0.40 8.18 17.92
CA ALA A 53 1.52 7.25 17.85
C ALA A 53 1.93 6.95 16.40
N SER A 54 0.97 6.73 15.51
CA SER A 54 1.23 6.49 14.08
C SER A 54 1.85 7.71 13.40
N ALA A 55 1.33 8.92 13.68
CA ALA A 55 1.91 10.16 13.19
C ALA A 55 3.34 10.38 13.70
N PHE A 56 3.58 10.08 14.99
CA PHE A 56 4.91 10.17 15.60
C PHE A 56 5.91 9.21 14.92
N ILE A 57 5.50 7.97 14.65
CA ILE A 57 6.31 7.00 13.90
C ILE A 57 6.65 7.56 12.51
N GLY A 58 5.68 8.14 11.80
CA GLY A 58 5.92 8.75 10.50
C GLY A 58 6.94 9.90 10.53
N VAL A 59 6.84 10.80 11.50
CA VAL A 59 7.81 11.89 11.69
C VAL A 59 9.20 11.35 12.02
N LEU A 60 9.28 10.35 12.90
CA LEU A 60 10.54 9.74 13.30
C LEU A 60 11.24 9.09 12.10
N PHE A 61 10.51 8.32 11.28
CA PHE A 61 11.02 7.75 10.03
C PHE A 61 11.52 8.83 9.08
N GLY A 62 10.76 9.90 8.88
CA GLY A 62 11.16 11.01 8.00
C GLY A 62 12.44 11.69 8.47
N TRP A 63 12.56 11.91 9.78
CA TRP A 63 13.74 12.52 10.38
C TRP A 63 14.98 11.62 10.29
N THR A 64 14.82 10.30 10.51
CA THR A 64 15.90 9.32 10.33
C THR A 64 16.45 9.34 8.91
N ILE A 65 15.59 9.32 7.89
CA ILE A 65 16.04 9.36 6.49
C ILE A 65 16.77 10.67 6.18
N GLN A 66 16.24 11.80 6.63
CA GLN A 66 16.87 13.11 6.40
C GLN A 66 18.28 13.20 7.01
N ILE A 67 18.49 12.60 8.19
CA ILE A 67 19.80 12.54 8.85
C ILE A 67 20.77 11.65 8.05
N LEU A 68 20.31 10.51 7.53
CA LEU A 68 21.13 9.64 6.69
C LEU A 68 21.52 10.35 5.37
N SER A 69 20.59 11.05 4.73
CA SER A 69 20.85 11.79 3.47
C SER A 69 21.76 13.00 3.65
N SER A 70 21.78 13.63 4.83
CA SER A 70 22.62 14.81 5.09
C SER A 70 24.11 14.48 5.31
N SER A 71 24.46 13.19 5.47
CA SER A 71 25.85 12.77 5.58
C SER A 71 26.49 12.65 4.18
N ASN A 72 27.03 13.77 3.70
CA ASN A 72 27.81 13.93 2.47
C ASN A 72 28.77 12.75 2.19
N GLN A 73 28.33 11.77 1.42
CA GLN A 73 29.20 10.75 0.82
C GLN A 73 29.19 10.92 -0.71
N PRO A 74 30.34 10.81 -1.41
CA PRO A 74 30.44 10.92 -2.87
C PRO A 74 29.57 9.93 -3.67
N PHE A 75 29.01 8.91 -3.00
CA PHE A 75 28.14 7.89 -3.56
C PHE A 75 26.63 8.17 -3.37
N ALA A 76 26.27 9.35 -2.84
CA ALA A 76 24.89 9.73 -2.53
C ALA A 76 23.86 9.44 -3.64
N PRO A 77 24.07 9.82 -4.92
CA PRO A 77 23.03 9.63 -5.93
C PRO A 77 22.77 8.15 -6.24
N VAL A 78 23.82 7.31 -6.26
CA VAL A 78 23.66 5.88 -6.53
C VAL A 78 23.00 5.16 -5.35
N MET A 79 23.40 5.52 -4.12
CA MET A 79 22.83 4.94 -2.91
C MET A 79 21.36 5.34 -2.73
N GLU A 80 20.97 6.56 -3.11
CA GLU A 80 19.57 7.01 -3.12
C GLU A 80 18.72 6.19 -4.09
N LEU A 81 19.15 6.05 -5.36
CA LEU A 81 18.40 5.26 -6.36
C LEU A 81 18.28 3.78 -5.96
N LEU A 82 19.34 3.20 -5.42
CA LEU A 82 19.38 1.79 -5.05
C LEU A 82 18.53 1.51 -3.79
N LEU A 83 18.59 2.43 -2.81
CA LEU A 83 17.73 2.39 -1.63
C LEU A 83 16.25 2.55 -2.04
N GLU A 84 15.92 3.49 -2.92
CA GLU A 84 14.57 3.68 -3.44
C GLU A 84 14.07 2.42 -4.16
N ALA A 85 14.91 1.78 -4.99
CA ALA A 85 14.57 0.53 -5.65
C ALA A 85 14.33 -0.61 -4.62
N ILE A 86 15.16 -0.74 -3.59
CA ILE A 86 15.00 -1.74 -2.53
C ILE A 86 13.68 -1.53 -1.77
N PHE A 87 13.40 -0.31 -1.33
CA PHE A 87 12.14 0.00 -0.65
C PHE A 87 10.93 -0.22 -1.56
N GLY A 88 11.06 0.08 -2.86
CA GLY A 88 10.05 -0.24 -3.87
C GLY A 88 9.74 -1.73 -3.92
N VAL A 89 10.76 -2.59 -3.97
CA VAL A 89 10.59 -4.06 -3.96
C VAL A 89 9.92 -4.54 -2.68
N ILE A 90 10.39 -4.06 -1.51
CA ILE A 90 9.80 -4.40 -0.21
C ILE A 90 8.32 -4.02 -0.19
N ALA A 91 7.98 -2.84 -0.69
CA ALA A 91 6.60 -2.37 -0.74
C ALA A 91 5.73 -3.16 -1.72
N ILE A 92 6.25 -3.57 -2.89
CA ILE A 92 5.52 -4.44 -3.82
C ILE A 92 5.15 -5.76 -3.13
N VAL A 93 6.11 -6.40 -2.45
CA VAL A 93 5.88 -7.66 -1.74
C VAL A 93 4.87 -7.47 -0.61
N MET A 94 5.06 -6.43 0.21
CA MET A 94 4.18 -6.13 1.34
C MET A 94 2.74 -5.80 0.89
N LEU A 95 2.58 -4.92 -0.12
CA LEU A 95 1.29 -4.55 -0.69
C LEU A 95 0.58 -5.78 -1.28
N SER A 96 1.30 -6.61 -2.03
CA SER A 96 0.74 -7.81 -2.63
C SER A 96 0.27 -8.80 -1.57
N TRP A 97 1.09 -9.00 -0.54
CA TRP A 97 0.74 -9.87 0.59
C TRP A 97 -0.49 -9.37 1.33
N MET A 98 -0.53 -8.08 1.67
CA MET A 98 -1.62 -7.45 2.43
C MET A 98 -2.93 -7.42 1.64
N LEU A 99 -2.86 -7.14 0.33
CA LEU A 99 -4.00 -7.19 -0.58
C LEU A 99 -4.62 -8.59 -0.61
N ILE A 100 -3.80 -9.64 -0.69
CA ILE A 100 -4.26 -11.04 -0.66
C ILE A 100 -4.81 -11.41 0.72
N TRP A 101 -4.10 -11.05 1.80
CA TRP A 101 -4.46 -11.37 3.18
C TRP A 101 -5.80 -10.75 3.58
N MET A 102 -5.98 -9.45 3.31
CA MET A 102 -7.17 -8.70 3.68
C MET A 102 -8.41 -9.21 2.93
N THR A 103 -8.27 -9.58 1.66
CA THR A 103 -9.37 -10.17 0.87
C THR A 103 -9.83 -11.52 1.45
N LYS A 104 -8.92 -12.29 2.08
CA LYS A 104 -9.29 -13.50 2.82
C LYS A 104 -9.97 -13.15 4.15
N GLN A 105 -9.43 -12.18 4.88
CA GLN A 105 -9.88 -11.82 6.23
C GLN A 105 -11.21 -11.04 6.25
N ALA A 106 -11.55 -10.31 5.18
CA ALA A 106 -12.80 -9.55 5.08
C ALA A 106 -14.07 -10.41 5.27
N ARG A 107 -13.97 -11.74 5.08
CA ARG A 107 -15.06 -12.70 5.35
C ARG A 107 -15.25 -13.02 6.84
N PHE A 108 -14.19 -12.89 7.64
CA PHE A 108 -14.15 -13.30 9.05
C PHE A 108 -13.99 -12.12 10.03
N MET A 109 -13.58 -10.93 9.56
CA MET A 109 -13.36 -9.73 10.38
C MET A 109 -14.50 -9.45 11.36
N LYS A 110 -15.76 -9.53 10.90
CA LYS A 110 -16.90 -9.28 11.77
C LYS A 110 -16.96 -10.28 12.93
N ALA A 111 -16.79 -11.58 12.64
CA ALA A 111 -16.85 -12.63 13.65
C ALA A 111 -15.64 -12.60 14.59
N GLU A 112 -14.45 -12.27 14.08
CA GLU A 112 -13.23 -12.18 14.87
C GLU A 112 -13.23 -10.99 15.82
N VAL A 113 -13.63 -9.80 15.33
CA VAL A 113 -13.75 -8.60 16.17
C VAL A 113 -14.91 -8.77 17.17
N GLU A 114 -16.06 -9.31 16.76
CA GLU A 114 -17.14 -9.63 17.71
C GLU A 114 -16.71 -10.66 18.76
N GLY A 115 -15.91 -11.67 18.39
CA GLY A 115 -15.35 -12.68 19.29
C GLY A 115 -14.32 -12.09 20.26
N ALA A 116 -13.41 -11.26 19.79
CA ALA A 116 -12.41 -10.58 20.61
C ALA A 116 -13.07 -9.64 21.63
N VAL A 117 -14.08 -8.86 21.20
CA VAL A 117 -14.83 -7.99 22.12
C VAL A 117 -15.62 -8.83 23.14
N SER A 118 -16.27 -9.92 22.71
CA SER A 118 -17.00 -10.80 23.63
C SER A 118 -16.07 -11.45 24.67
N ALA A 119 -14.86 -11.85 24.27
CA ALA A 119 -13.85 -12.38 25.18
C ALA A 119 -13.41 -11.34 26.22
N VAL A 120 -13.16 -10.09 25.80
CA VAL A 120 -12.78 -8.99 26.70
C VAL A 120 -13.93 -8.61 27.64
N LEU A 121 -15.18 -8.67 27.17
CA LEU A 121 -16.36 -8.38 27.99
C LEU A 121 -16.62 -9.43 29.08
N THR A 122 -16.15 -10.68 28.90
CA THR A 122 -16.27 -11.71 29.95
C THR A 122 -15.30 -11.52 31.13
N GLN A 123 -14.23 -10.73 30.96
CA GLN A 123 -13.27 -10.43 32.03
C GLN A 123 -13.68 -9.14 32.75
N THR A 124 -14.47 -9.28 33.81
CA THR A 124 -15.18 -8.18 34.51
C THR A 124 -14.29 -7.16 35.23
N THR A 125 -12.99 -7.44 35.46
CA THR A 125 -12.14 -6.58 36.29
C THR A 125 -11.29 -5.57 35.51
N HIS A 126 -11.03 -5.77 34.21
CA HIS A 126 -10.22 -4.85 33.37
C HIS A 126 -10.71 -4.67 31.93
N ALA A 127 -12.01 -4.89 31.67
CA ALA A 127 -12.60 -4.82 30.32
C ALA A 127 -12.28 -3.50 29.57
N GLY A 128 -12.21 -2.36 30.27
CA GLY A 128 -11.89 -1.07 29.65
C GLY A 128 -10.46 -0.98 29.08
N TRP A 129 -9.48 -1.55 29.79
CA TRP A 129 -8.09 -1.59 29.33
C TRP A 129 -7.92 -2.55 28.15
N GLY A 130 -8.66 -3.66 28.14
CA GLY A 130 -8.69 -4.60 27.02
C GLY A 130 -9.26 -3.99 25.74
N ILE A 131 -10.39 -3.26 25.84
CA ILE A 131 -10.98 -2.56 24.69
C ILE A 131 -10.06 -1.46 24.17
N PHE A 132 -9.47 -0.68 25.08
CA PHE A 132 -8.49 0.34 24.73
C PHE A 132 -7.30 -0.24 23.97
N SER A 133 -6.69 -1.30 24.50
CA SER A 133 -5.54 -1.96 23.87
C SER A 133 -5.91 -2.54 22.50
N LEU A 134 -7.08 -3.18 22.39
CA LEU A 134 -7.57 -3.75 21.13
C LEU A 134 -7.70 -2.67 20.05
N VAL A 135 -8.36 -1.56 20.37
CA VAL A 135 -8.55 -0.43 19.44
C VAL A 135 -7.22 0.25 19.12
N LEU A 136 -6.38 0.46 20.14
CA LEU A 136 -5.05 1.06 19.98
C LEU A 136 -4.19 0.24 19.00
N ILE A 137 -4.09 -1.07 19.21
CA ILE A 137 -3.27 -1.96 18.38
C ILE A 137 -3.82 -2.01 16.95
N ALA A 138 -5.15 -2.07 16.80
CA ALA A 138 -5.77 -2.04 15.48
C ALA A 138 -5.43 -0.74 14.72
N VAL A 139 -5.66 0.43 15.33
CA VAL A 139 -5.37 1.72 14.69
C VAL A 139 -3.87 1.91 14.44
N LEU A 140 -3.02 1.49 15.38
CA LEU A 140 -1.57 1.59 15.23
C LEU A 140 -1.05 0.71 14.09
N ARG A 141 -1.58 -0.51 13.93
CA ARG A 141 -1.24 -1.39 12.82
C ARG A 141 -1.57 -0.76 11.47
N GLU A 142 -2.82 -0.33 11.28
CA GLU A 142 -3.26 0.31 10.03
C GLU A 142 -2.48 1.61 9.76
N GLY A 143 -2.20 2.38 10.82
CA GLY A 143 -1.40 3.60 10.75
C GLY A 143 0.06 3.33 10.38
N PHE A 144 0.68 2.27 10.91
CA PHE A 144 2.03 1.86 10.58
C PHE A 144 2.15 1.42 9.12
N GLU A 145 1.21 0.61 8.65
CA GLU A 145 1.13 0.19 7.24
C GLU A 145 0.99 1.41 6.33
N THR A 146 0.11 2.36 6.68
CA THR A 146 -0.06 3.63 5.94
C THR A 146 1.24 4.42 5.86
N VAL A 147 1.94 4.60 6.98
CA VAL A 147 3.23 5.32 7.03
C VAL A 147 4.26 4.65 6.12
N LEU A 148 4.43 3.34 6.23
CA LEU A 148 5.37 2.59 5.39
C LEU A 148 5.05 2.72 3.89
N PHE A 149 3.78 2.72 3.50
CA PHE A 149 3.39 2.88 2.10
C PHE A 149 3.67 4.28 1.56
N ILE A 150 3.39 5.32 2.35
CA ILE A 150 3.69 6.70 1.96
C ILE A 150 5.21 6.86 1.77
N PHE A 151 6.01 6.28 2.67
CA PHE A 151 7.45 6.30 2.53
C PHE A 151 7.92 5.53 1.29
N ALA A 152 7.42 4.32 1.06
CA ALA A 152 7.87 3.50 -0.06
C ALA A 152 7.49 4.06 -1.45
N LYS A 153 6.46 4.90 -1.54
CA LYS A 153 6.09 5.61 -2.77
C LYS A 153 6.91 6.89 -3.00
N PHE A 154 7.91 7.15 -2.15
CA PHE A 154 8.99 8.14 -2.29
C PHE A 154 8.66 9.34 -3.19
N GLN A 155 7.83 10.23 -2.66
CA GLN A 155 7.90 11.63 -3.03
C GLN A 155 7.89 12.46 -1.75
N GLN A 156 9.06 13.00 -1.40
CA GLN A 156 9.15 14.06 -0.39
C GLN A 156 8.53 15.33 -0.99
N GLY A 157 7.24 15.53 -0.75
CA GLY A 157 6.50 16.63 -1.35
C GLY A 157 5.22 16.96 -0.61
N ILE A 158 4.82 18.23 -0.69
CA ILE A 158 3.58 18.72 -0.08
C ILE A 158 2.36 18.10 -0.78
N ILE A 159 2.48 17.73 -2.06
CA ILE A 159 1.37 17.20 -2.88
C ILE A 159 0.91 15.81 -2.41
N PRO A 160 1.80 14.80 -2.21
CA PRO A 160 1.43 13.54 -1.57
C PRO A 160 0.82 13.70 -0.17
N ALA A 161 1.31 14.65 0.62
CA ALA A 161 0.77 14.92 1.96
C ALA A 161 -0.68 15.43 1.93
N ILE A 162 -1.02 16.27 0.95
CA ILE A 162 -2.40 16.70 0.71
C ILE A 162 -3.28 15.50 0.32
N GLY A 163 -2.77 14.60 -0.52
CA GLY A 163 -3.45 13.34 -0.86
C GLY A 163 -3.72 12.47 0.36
N ALA A 164 -2.71 12.29 1.22
CA ALA A 164 -2.84 11.53 2.47
C ALA A 164 -3.90 12.13 3.39
N LEU A 165 -3.84 13.44 3.63
CA LEU A 165 -4.83 14.18 4.43
C LEU A 165 -6.24 14.07 3.85
N GLY A 166 -6.38 14.23 2.54
CA GLY A 166 -7.65 14.06 1.85
C GLY A 166 -8.26 12.68 2.05
N GLY A 167 -7.44 11.63 1.97
CA GLY A 167 -7.89 10.25 2.18
C GLY A 167 -8.29 9.97 3.63
N ILE A 168 -7.52 10.47 4.61
CA ILE A 168 -7.86 10.36 6.04
C ILE A 168 -9.17 11.10 6.36
N LEU A 169 -9.35 12.34 5.87
CA LEU A 169 -10.57 13.11 6.06
C LEU A 169 -11.79 12.41 5.43
N SER A 170 -11.61 11.86 4.23
CA SER A 170 -12.65 11.11 3.53
C SER A 170 -12.99 9.82 4.27
N ALA A 171 -12.00 9.09 4.78
CA ALA A 171 -12.18 7.88 5.59
C ALA A 171 -12.91 8.18 6.90
N ALA A 172 -12.52 9.26 7.60
CA ALA A 172 -13.22 9.73 8.80
C ALA A 172 -14.68 10.11 8.49
N GLY A 173 -14.92 10.75 7.35
CA GLY A 173 -16.26 11.05 6.83
C GLY A 173 -17.09 9.79 6.59
N ILE A 174 -16.53 8.79 5.89
CA ILE A 174 -17.18 7.49 5.65
C ILE A 174 -17.47 6.76 6.97
N GLY A 175 -16.51 6.74 7.89
CA GLY A 175 -16.67 6.15 9.23
C GLY A 175 -17.78 6.81 10.03
N ALA A 176 -17.84 8.14 10.02
CA ALA A 176 -18.91 8.90 10.67
C ALA A 176 -20.28 8.63 10.01
N LEU A 177 -20.33 8.49 8.69
CA LEU A 177 -21.56 8.18 7.95
C LEU A 177 -22.07 6.77 8.29
N LEU A 178 -21.18 5.79 8.37
CA LEU A 178 -21.50 4.43 8.79
C LEU A 178 -22.08 4.39 10.20
N PHE A 179 -21.51 5.14 11.14
CA PHE A 179 -21.96 5.15 12.54
C PHE A 179 -23.26 5.95 12.74
N LYS A 180 -23.35 7.16 12.16
CA LYS A 180 -24.47 8.09 12.41
C LYS A 180 -25.70 7.75 11.57
N TRP A 181 -25.52 7.25 10.34
CA TRP A 181 -26.63 7.00 9.41
C TRP A 181 -26.97 5.52 9.22
N GLY A 182 -26.21 4.60 9.83
CA GLY A 182 -26.48 3.16 9.74
C GLY A 182 -26.54 2.66 8.29
N VAL A 183 -25.84 3.35 7.38
CA VAL A 183 -25.84 3.02 5.95
C VAL A 183 -25.25 1.63 5.82
N ARG A 184 -26.07 0.68 5.33
CA ARG A 184 -25.62 -0.67 5.03
C ARG A 184 -24.79 -0.65 3.75
N ILE A 185 -23.58 -0.11 3.82
CA ILE A 185 -22.61 -0.20 2.73
C ILE A 185 -22.24 -1.67 2.57
N ASN A 186 -22.34 -2.16 1.34
CA ASN A 186 -21.86 -3.49 1.01
C ASN A 186 -20.33 -3.47 1.02
N MET A 187 -19.74 -3.71 2.19
CA MET A 187 -18.29 -3.65 2.42
C MET A 187 -17.51 -4.50 1.41
N ARG A 188 -18.09 -5.63 1.00
CA ARG A 188 -17.50 -6.51 -0.02
C ARG A 188 -17.31 -5.81 -1.37
N LEU A 189 -18.26 -4.97 -1.79
CA LEU A 189 -18.14 -4.20 -3.03
C LEU A 189 -17.11 -3.07 -2.89
N PHE A 190 -17.11 -2.35 -1.76
CA PHE A 190 -16.14 -1.29 -1.50
C PHE A 190 -14.69 -1.83 -1.54
N PHE A 191 -14.40 -2.89 -0.79
CA PHE A 191 -13.08 -3.53 -0.79
C PHE A 191 -12.71 -4.15 -2.13
N LYS A 192 -13.70 -4.61 -2.92
CA LYS A 192 -13.47 -5.06 -4.30
C LYS A 192 -12.94 -3.92 -5.17
N TYR A 193 -13.66 -2.81 -5.24
CA TYR A 193 -13.27 -1.70 -6.13
C TYR A 193 -11.96 -1.06 -5.68
N MET A 194 -11.79 -0.82 -4.38
CA MET A 194 -10.55 -0.28 -3.82
C MET A 194 -9.37 -1.23 -3.99
N GLY A 195 -9.58 -2.54 -3.83
CA GLY A 195 -8.52 -3.55 -4.02
C GLY A 195 -8.09 -3.68 -5.48
N VAL A 196 -9.01 -3.61 -6.44
CA VAL A 196 -8.65 -3.55 -7.88
C VAL A 196 -7.84 -2.29 -8.18
N LEU A 197 -8.25 -1.14 -7.63
CA LEU A 197 -7.53 0.12 -7.79
C LEU A 197 -6.10 0.03 -7.24
N LEU A 198 -5.97 -0.51 -6.03
CA LEU A 198 -4.67 -0.74 -5.39
C LEU A 198 -3.81 -1.70 -6.21
N LEU A 199 -4.40 -2.78 -6.75
CA LEU A 199 -3.69 -3.74 -7.58
C LEU A 199 -3.05 -3.09 -8.82
N LEU A 200 -3.76 -2.16 -9.47
CA LEU A 200 -3.22 -1.40 -10.60
C LEU A 200 -2.09 -0.45 -10.17
N ILE A 201 -2.23 0.21 -9.01
CA ILE A 201 -1.17 1.07 -8.44
C ILE A 201 0.10 0.27 -8.11
N VAL A 202 -0.05 -0.95 -7.58
CA VAL A 202 1.09 -1.84 -7.29
C VAL A 202 1.72 -2.35 -8.58
N ALA A 203 0.91 -2.70 -9.58
CA ALA A 203 1.42 -3.08 -10.89
C ALA A 203 2.25 -1.94 -11.51
N GLY A 204 1.80 -0.69 -11.35
CA GLY A 204 2.60 0.48 -11.72
C GLY A 204 3.87 0.65 -10.91
N LEU A 205 3.83 0.38 -9.61
CA LEU A 205 5.04 0.38 -8.77
C LEU A 205 6.08 -0.60 -9.30
N VAL A 206 5.67 -1.81 -9.73
CA VAL A 206 6.58 -2.81 -10.32
C VAL A 206 7.33 -2.23 -11.51
N VAL A 207 6.63 -1.54 -12.42
CA VAL A 207 7.24 -0.93 -13.61
C VAL A 207 8.21 0.18 -13.22
N SER A 208 7.79 1.08 -12.32
CA SER A 208 8.64 2.18 -11.83
C SER A 208 9.89 1.67 -11.10
N THR A 209 9.75 0.69 -10.20
CA THR A 209 10.87 0.10 -9.45
C THR A 209 11.87 -0.59 -10.37
N LEU A 210 11.41 -1.29 -11.42
CA LEU A 210 12.29 -1.86 -12.43
C LEU A 210 13.05 -0.77 -13.22
N GLY A 211 12.40 0.36 -13.51
CA GLY A 211 13.05 1.50 -14.15
C GLY A 211 14.12 2.17 -13.28
N LEU A 212 13.85 2.33 -11.98
CA LEU A 212 14.82 2.82 -11.00
C LEU A 212 16.02 1.88 -10.87
N PHE A 213 15.77 0.57 -10.81
CA PHE A 213 16.82 -0.45 -10.77
C PHE A 213 17.72 -0.41 -12.01
N ASP A 214 17.14 -0.26 -13.21
CA ASP A 214 17.91 -0.09 -14.45
C ASP A 214 18.79 1.16 -14.42
N SER A 215 18.23 2.28 -13.94
CA SER A 215 18.92 3.56 -13.84
C SER A 215 20.07 3.51 -12.82
N ALA A 216 19.86 2.84 -11.69
CA ALA A 216 20.90 2.59 -10.69
C ALA A 216 22.04 1.75 -11.26
N MET A 217 21.72 0.67 -11.97
CA MET A 217 22.70 -0.21 -12.60
C MET A 217 23.47 0.48 -13.73
N ALA A 218 22.80 1.31 -14.55
CA ALA A 218 23.43 2.11 -15.58
C ALA A 218 24.44 3.12 -14.99
N THR A 219 24.11 3.71 -13.84
CA THR A 219 25.00 4.66 -13.15
C THR A 219 26.20 3.96 -12.52
N LEU A 220 25.98 2.80 -11.89
CA LEU A 220 27.06 1.94 -11.35
C LEU A 220 28.03 1.47 -12.44
N SER A 221 27.54 1.18 -13.65
CA SER A 221 28.38 0.80 -14.79
C SER A 221 29.31 1.91 -15.27
N GLN A 222 28.99 3.18 -15.03
CA GLN A 222 29.88 4.29 -15.41
C GLN A 222 30.98 4.55 -14.37
N THR A 223 30.80 4.10 -13.13
CA THR A 223 31.76 4.28 -12.03
C THR A 223 32.87 3.24 -12.03
N ASN A 224 32.63 2.00 -12.50
CA ASN A 224 33.64 0.93 -12.53
C ASN A 224 33.77 0.30 -13.92
N ARG A 225 35.02 0.15 -14.39
CA ARG A 225 35.34 -0.36 -15.74
C ARG A 225 35.22 -1.89 -15.85
N GLU A 226 35.23 -2.61 -14.72
CA GLU A 226 34.98 -4.07 -14.65
C GLU A 226 33.48 -4.45 -14.63
N SER A 227 32.58 -3.53 -14.27
CA SER A 227 31.12 -3.77 -14.26
C SER A 227 30.44 -3.48 -15.59
N ALA A 228 31.20 -3.17 -16.65
CA ALA A 228 30.67 -2.93 -17.99
C ALA A 228 29.97 -4.17 -18.61
N GLU A 229 30.30 -5.38 -18.14
CA GLU A 229 29.67 -6.63 -18.58
C GLU A 229 28.31 -6.91 -17.90
N LEU A 230 27.92 -6.16 -16.86
CA LEU A 230 26.63 -6.33 -16.18
C LEU A 230 25.44 -5.75 -16.98
N CYS A 231 25.70 -4.87 -17.96
CA CYS A 231 24.66 -4.38 -18.87
C CYS A 231 24.55 -5.29 -20.09
N PHE A 232 23.56 -6.17 -20.06
CA PHE A 232 23.30 -7.15 -21.12
C PHE A 232 22.77 -6.50 -22.42
N TYR A 233 22.18 -5.31 -22.33
CA TYR A 233 21.54 -4.63 -23.47
C TYR A 233 22.19 -3.29 -23.83
N TYR A 234 23.49 -3.28 -24.13
CA TYR A 234 24.18 -2.07 -24.59
C TYR A 234 24.00 -1.88 -26.11
N GLU A 235 22.82 -1.44 -26.56
CA GLU A 235 22.65 -1.06 -27.97
C GLU A 235 23.41 0.24 -28.27
N ARG A 236 24.47 0.12 -29.08
CA ARG A 236 25.33 1.22 -29.53
C ARG A 236 24.61 2.25 -30.45
N PHE A 237 23.33 2.03 -30.80
CA PHE A 237 22.61 2.80 -31.83
C PHE A 237 21.36 3.55 -31.34
N THR A 238 20.99 3.49 -30.06
CA THR A 238 19.83 4.22 -29.51
C THR A 238 20.27 5.35 -28.57
N LYS A 239 19.60 6.51 -28.65
CA LYS A 239 19.89 7.72 -27.84
C LYS A 239 19.50 7.59 -26.36
N ILE A 240 18.87 6.48 -25.96
CA ILE A 240 18.35 6.23 -24.61
C ILE A 240 18.81 4.83 -24.21
N HIS A 241 19.83 4.74 -23.37
CA HIS A 241 20.45 3.47 -22.96
C HIS A 241 19.63 2.79 -21.86
N SER A 242 19.42 1.49 -21.97
CA SER A 242 18.82 0.62 -20.95
C SER A 242 19.82 -0.49 -20.64
N CYS A 243 20.14 -0.74 -19.38
CA CYS A 243 21.20 -1.67 -19.02
C CYS A 243 20.71 -3.14 -19.07
N ILE A 244 19.50 -3.38 -18.53
CA ILE A 244 18.91 -4.70 -18.27
C ILE A 244 17.53 -4.85 -18.92
N LEU A 245 16.83 -3.73 -19.18
CA LEU A 245 15.41 -3.72 -19.51
C LEU A 245 15.02 -4.16 -20.95
N GLY A 246 16.00 -4.30 -21.85
CA GLY A 246 15.80 -4.77 -23.22
C GLY A 246 15.26 -3.71 -24.19
N PRO A 247 14.73 -4.11 -25.36
CA PRO A 247 14.23 -3.16 -26.36
C PRO A 247 13.01 -2.38 -25.85
N MET A 248 12.92 -1.12 -26.28
CA MET A 248 11.79 -0.25 -25.99
C MET A 248 10.55 -0.73 -26.76
N VAL A 249 9.45 -0.98 -26.04
CA VAL A 249 8.18 -1.45 -26.62
C VAL A 249 7.40 -0.29 -27.24
N TRP A 250 7.35 0.84 -26.53
CA TRP A 250 6.68 2.05 -27.03
C TRP A 250 7.35 3.32 -26.50
N ASN A 251 7.17 4.41 -27.26
CA ASN A 251 7.60 5.74 -26.85
C ASN A 251 6.44 6.70 -27.10
N THR A 252 5.69 6.98 -26.04
CA THR A 252 4.49 7.80 -26.09
C THR A 252 4.77 9.19 -25.53
N SER A 253 6.04 9.54 -25.26
CA SER A 253 6.47 10.82 -24.69
C SER A 253 6.01 12.06 -25.46
N LYS A 254 5.74 11.92 -26.77
CA LYS A 254 5.24 13.00 -27.63
C LYS A 254 3.71 13.17 -27.64
N LEU A 255 2.96 12.14 -27.25
CA LEU A 255 1.49 12.11 -27.29
C LEU A 255 0.86 12.16 -25.89
N LEU A 256 1.46 11.48 -24.92
CA LEU A 256 1.06 11.45 -23.51
C LEU A 256 2.32 11.48 -22.62
N PRO A 257 2.82 12.67 -22.26
CA PRO A 257 3.93 12.82 -21.33
C PRO A 257 3.54 12.36 -19.93
N GLN A 258 4.40 11.59 -19.26
CA GLN A 258 4.16 11.10 -17.89
C GLN A 258 4.09 12.25 -16.87
N GLU A 259 4.80 13.35 -17.13
CA GLU A 259 4.89 14.54 -16.26
C GLU A 259 3.67 15.48 -16.37
N GLN A 260 2.78 15.28 -17.35
CA GLN A 260 1.66 16.17 -17.63
C GLN A 260 0.32 15.45 -17.54
N PHE A 261 -0.73 16.17 -17.16
CA PHE A 261 -2.09 15.64 -17.22
C PHE A 261 -2.49 15.42 -18.70
N PRO A 262 -3.05 14.26 -19.10
CA PRO A 262 -3.57 13.15 -18.28
C PRO A 262 -2.58 12.00 -18.00
N GLY A 263 -1.37 12.03 -18.56
CA GLY A 263 -0.35 10.99 -18.41
C GLY A 263 0.06 10.73 -16.96
N LEU A 264 0.11 11.78 -16.12
CA LEU A 264 0.37 11.66 -14.68
C LEU A 264 -0.69 10.81 -13.96
N LEU A 265 -1.96 10.96 -14.34
CA LEU A 265 -3.08 10.25 -13.73
C LEU A 265 -3.09 8.78 -14.17
N LEU A 266 -2.79 8.52 -15.44
CA LEU A 266 -2.59 7.17 -15.98
C LEU A 266 -1.38 6.48 -15.35
N SER A 267 -0.29 7.22 -15.13
CA SER A 267 0.92 6.69 -14.47
C SER A 267 0.63 6.32 -13.03
N ALA A 268 -0.03 7.21 -12.30
CA ALA A 268 -0.43 7.01 -10.91
C ALA A 268 -1.42 5.85 -10.71
N LEU A 269 -2.43 5.70 -11.57
CA LEU A 269 -3.50 4.70 -11.41
C LEU A 269 -3.21 3.37 -12.07
N PHE A 270 -2.69 3.40 -13.30
CA PHE A 270 -2.53 2.21 -14.14
C PHE A 270 -1.09 1.77 -14.29
N GLY A 271 -0.12 2.55 -13.78
CA GLY A 271 1.29 2.26 -13.97
C GLY A 271 1.84 2.62 -15.34
N TYR A 272 1.16 3.53 -16.04
CA TYR A 272 1.63 4.00 -17.35
C TYR A 272 3.00 4.66 -17.25
N THR A 273 3.90 4.27 -18.15
CA THR A 273 5.19 4.94 -18.37
C THR A 273 5.28 5.40 -19.82
N ASP A 274 5.80 6.60 -20.03
CA ASP A 274 6.00 7.19 -21.36
C ASP A 274 7.00 6.38 -22.21
N LYS A 275 7.95 5.73 -21.52
CA LYS A 275 8.92 4.78 -22.04
C LYS A 275 8.73 3.45 -21.30
N LEU A 276 8.22 2.45 -22.01
CA LEU A 276 8.12 1.08 -21.48
C LEU A 276 9.06 0.19 -22.26
N TYR A 277 9.80 -0.60 -21.51
CA TYR A 277 10.71 -1.60 -22.04
C TYR A 277 10.10 -2.99 -21.95
N PHE A 278 10.63 -3.92 -22.74
CA PHE A 278 10.05 -5.25 -22.89
C PHE A 278 9.98 -6.03 -21.57
N VAL A 279 11.04 -5.97 -20.75
CA VAL A 279 11.08 -6.64 -19.44
C VAL A 279 10.05 -6.04 -18.48
N GLN A 280 9.85 -4.72 -18.50
CA GLN A 280 8.82 -4.06 -17.70
C GLN A 280 7.41 -4.49 -18.11
N ALA A 281 7.14 -4.59 -19.42
CA ALA A 281 5.84 -5.04 -19.93
C ALA A 281 5.53 -6.49 -19.50
N ILE A 282 6.52 -7.38 -19.57
CA ILE A 282 6.39 -8.77 -19.10
C ILE A 282 6.13 -8.79 -17.59
N ALA A 283 6.93 -8.06 -16.80
CA ALA A 283 6.78 -8.03 -15.35
C ALA A 283 5.39 -7.52 -14.92
N TYR A 284 4.88 -6.49 -15.59
CA TYR A 284 3.53 -5.97 -15.38
C TYR A 284 2.46 -7.02 -15.66
N CYS A 285 2.55 -7.71 -16.80
CA CYS A 285 1.60 -8.78 -17.16
C CYS A 285 1.67 -9.96 -16.18
N ILE A 286 2.87 -10.41 -15.80
CA ILE A 286 3.07 -11.48 -14.82
C ILE A 286 2.45 -11.09 -13.47
N PHE A 287 2.69 -9.85 -13.02
CA PHE A 287 2.15 -9.35 -11.76
C PHE A 287 0.61 -9.36 -11.77
N LEU A 288 -0.01 -8.83 -12.83
CA LEU A 288 -1.47 -8.82 -12.98
C LEU A 288 -2.06 -10.24 -13.04
N ILE A 289 -1.43 -11.16 -13.77
CA ILE A 289 -1.92 -12.54 -13.89
C ILE A 289 -1.79 -13.28 -12.55
N THR A 290 -0.66 -13.14 -11.86
CA THR A 290 -0.40 -13.86 -10.62
C THR A 290 -1.17 -13.27 -9.44
N VAL A 291 -0.87 -12.03 -9.05
CA VAL A 291 -1.49 -11.37 -7.90
C VAL A 291 -2.96 -11.05 -8.18
N GLY A 292 -3.28 -10.57 -9.39
CA GLY A 292 -4.66 -10.32 -9.79
C GLY A 292 -5.48 -11.59 -9.96
N GLY A 293 -4.89 -12.66 -10.48
CA GLY A 293 -5.53 -13.97 -10.52
C GLY A 293 -5.87 -14.48 -9.13
N ILE A 294 -4.91 -14.44 -8.19
CA ILE A 294 -5.14 -14.85 -6.79
C ILE A 294 -6.21 -13.98 -6.13
N TYR A 295 -6.16 -12.65 -6.32
CA TYR A 295 -7.13 -11.72 -5.76
C TYR A 295 -8.55 -12.01 -6.25
N LEU A 296 -8.74 -12.15 -7.57
CA LEU A 296 -10.04 -12.45 -8.17
C LEU A 296 -10.55 -13.83 -7.76
N GLN A 297 -9.68 -14.84 -7.66
CA GLN A 297 -10.05 -16.18 -7.19
C GLN A 297 -10.58 -16.16 -5.75
N ILE A 298 -9.93 -15.42 -4.86
CA ILE A 298 -10.36 -15.27 -3.46
C ILE A 298 -11.73 -14.59 -3.41
N LEU A 299 -11.94 -13.59 -4.27
CA LEU A 299 -13.18 -12.83 -4.33
C LEU A 299 -14.37 -13.65 -4.88
N ASP A 300 -14.15 -14.43 -5.94
CA ASP A 300 -15.15 -15.31 -6.55
C ASP A 300 -15.44 -16.56 -5.70
N GLY A 301 -14.65 -16.82 -4.67
CA GLY A 301 -14.76 -18.03 -3.86
C GLY A 301 -14.38 -19.33 -4.60
N ARG A 302 -13.84 -19.23 -5.82
CA ARG A 302 -13.37 -20.37 -6.60
C ARG A 302 -11.95 -20.74 -6.20
N VAL A 303 -11.83 -21.68 -5.27
CA VAL A 303 -10.59 -22.43 -5.01
C VAL A 303 -10.34 -23.34 -6.22
N PHE A 304 -9.54 -22.91 -7.19
CA PHE A 304 -9.15 -23.78 -8.32
C PHE A 304 -7.96 -24.70 -7.99
N PHE A 305 -7.28 -24.50 -6.85
CA PHE A 305 -6.31 -25.48 -6.36
C PHE A 305 -7.00 -26.50 -5.46
N SER A 306 -7.59 -27.51 -6.10
CA SER A 306 -7.81 -28.80 -5.48
C SER A 306 -6.44 -29.44 -5.22
N PHE A 307 -5.82 -29.10 -4.09
CA PHE A 307 -4.84 -30.01 -3.51
C PHE A 307 -5.63 -31.21 -3.04
N LYS A 308 -5.61 -32.27 -3.87
CA LYS A 308 -6.13 -33.58 -3.59
C LYS A 308 -5.64 -34.00 -2.20
N LYS A 309 -6.49 -33.82 -1.20
CA LYS A 309 -6.25 -34.31 0.16
C LYS A 309 -6.39 -35.82 0.06
N THR A 310 -5.28 -36.49 -0.23
CA THR A 310 -5.20 -37.94 -0.08
C THR A 310 -5.46 -38.23 1.40
N GLN A 311 -6.67 -38.65 1.70
CA GLN A 311 -6.95 -39.45 2.87
C GLN A 311 -6.03 -40.67 2.80
N ALA A 312 -5.01 -40.69 3.65
CA ALA A 312 -4.42 -41.93 4.10
C ALA A 312 -4.73 -42.02 5.59
N ILE A 313 -5.84 -42.69 5.87
CA ILE A 313 -6.14 -43.30 7.16
C ILE A 313 -5.03 -44.31 7.43
N LYS A 314 -4.32 -44.14 8.54
CA LYS A 314 -3.81 -45.25 9.36
C LYS A 314 -3.67 -44.76 10.79
#